data_AF-A0A8S4R3Z7-F1
#
_entry.id   AF-A0A8S4R3Z7-F1
#
_cell.length_a   1.000
_cell.length_b   1.000
_cell.length_c   1.000
_cell.angle_alpha   90.00
_cell.angle_beta   90.00
_cell.angle_gamma   90.00
#
_symmetry.space_group_name_H-M   'P 1'
#
loop_
_entity.id
_entity.type
_entity.pdbx_description
1 polymer ?
#
loop_
_entity_poly.entity_id
_entity_poly.type
_entity_poly.pdbx_seq_one_letter_code
_entity_poly.pdbx_strand_id
1 'polypeptide(L)' 'MEKGQLIRSATRYIAGRHAVQTVYYRRTAEDGKVLKTTKMTFFGKHDEPKRSDTAEMFAKIRERYS' A
#
# COMPACT_ATOMS: atom_id res chain seq x y z
N MET A 1 13.24 -7.26 -19.00
CA MET A 1 12.87 -5.84 -19.22
C MET A 1 13.87 -5.28 -20.21
N GLU A 2 13.42 -4.71 -21.32
CA GLU A 2 14.35 -4.02 -22.22
C GLU A 2 14.93 -2.78 -21.54
N LYS A 3 16.24 -2.60 -21.68
CA LYS A 3 16.94 -1.41 -21.19
C LYS A 3 16.43 -0.21 -21.99
N GLY A 4 15.80 0.76 -21.33
CA GLY A 4 15.38 2.04 -21.94
C GLY A 4 13.90 2.41 -21.77
N GLN A 5 13.06 1.52 -21.23
CA GLN A 5 11.63 1.82 -21.07
C GLN A 5 11.29 2.58 -19.78
N LEU A 6 12.17 2.62 -18.77
CA LEU A 6 11.89 3.31 -17.50
C LEU A 6 12.14 4.82 -17.64
N ILE A 7 11.10 5.62 -17.38
CA ILE A 7 11.16 7.09 -17.43
C ILE A 7 11.48 7.65 -16.05
N ARG A 8 10.74 7.18 -15.04
CA ARG A 8 10.81 7.69 -13.68
C ARG A 8 10.36 6.65 -12.68
N SER A 9 10.91 6.70 -11.48
CA SER A 9 10.38 6.01 -10.31
C SER A 9 10.12 6.99 -9.17
N ALA A 10 9.15 6.67 -8.33
CA ALA A 10 8.90 7.36 -7.08
C ALA A 10 8.65 6.32 -5.99
N THR A 11 9.42 6.41 -4.91
CA THR A 11 9.34 5.48 -3.78
C THR A 11 8.87 6.26 -2.55
N ARG A 12 7.87 5.73 -1.84
CA ARG A 12 7.40 6.29 -0.58
C ARG A 12 7.26 5.21 0.48
N TYR A 13 7.59 5.58 1.71
CA TYR A 13 7.30 4.78 2.89
C TYR A 13 5.90 5.09 3.43
N ILE A 14 5.15 4.06 3.80
CA ILE A 14 3.82 4.14 4.39
C ILE A 14 3.94 3.65 5.83
N ALA A 15 4.13 4.58 6.77
CA ALA A 15 4.38 4.27 8.18
C ALA A 15 3.30 3.38 8.80
N GLY A 16 2.03 3.68 8.60
CA GLY A 16 0.91 2.89 9.14
C GLY A 16 0.72 1.50 8.53
N ARG A 17 1.52 1.12 7.52
CA ARG A 17 1.50 -0.23 6.92
C ARG A 17 2.86 -0.93 6.98
N HIS A 18 3.86 -0.28 7.56
CA HIS A 18 5.25 -0.70 7.49
C HIS A 18 5.65 -1.16 6.08
N ALA A 19 5.27 -0.38 5.07
CA ALA A 19 5.40 -0.78 3.68
C ALA A 19 6.06 0.29 2.84
N VAL A 20 6.86 -0.12 1.85
CA VAL A 20 7.34 0.75 0.78
C VAL A 20 6.49 0.52 -0.46
N GLN A 21 6.03 1.61 -1.04
CA GLN A 21 5.42 1.64 -2.35
C GLN A 21 6.38 2.27 -3.34
N THR A 22 6.68 1.55 -4.43
CA THR A 22 7.42 2.09 -5.56
C THR A 22 6.51 2.14 -6.78
N VAL A 23 6.37 3.33 -7.34
CA VAL A 23 5.68 3.58 -8.62
C VAL A 23 6.73 3.75 -9.70
N TYR A 24 6.56 3.04 -10.81
CA TYR A 24 7.38 3.13 -12.01
C TYR A 24 6.54 3.69 -13.15
N TYR A 25 7.09 4.66 -13.87
CA TYR A 25 6.54 5.17 -15.12
C TYR A 25 7.40 4.64 -16.26
N ARG A 26 6.79 3.88 -17.18
CA ARG A 26 7.48 3.28 -18.32
C ARG A 26 6.87 3.69 -19.65
N ARG A 27 7.68 3.84 -20.70
CA ARG A 27 7.17 3.94 -22.07
C ARG A 27 6.78 2.54 -22.57
N THR A 28 5.65 2.44 -23.25
CA THR A 28 5.30 1.24 -24.01
C THR A 28 6.16 1.17 -25.28
N ALA A 29 6.52 -0.04 -25.70
CA ALA A 29 7.34 -0.25 -26.90
C ALA A 29 6.59 0.14 -28.18
N GLU A 30 5.27 -0.05 -28.20
CA GLU A 30 4.46 0.04 -29.42
C GLU A 30 3.90 1.44 -29.70
N ASP A 31 3.52 2.19 -28.65
CA ASP A 31 2.65 3.38 -28.80
C ASP A 31 3.22 4.67 -28.17
N GLY A 32 4.40 4.61 -27.54
CA GLY A 32 4.96 5.76 -26.80
C GLY A 32 4.14 6.20 -25.58
N LYS A 33 3.07 5.47 -25.23
CA LYS A 33 2.23 5.72 -24.06
C LYS A 33 3.00 5.48 -22.76
N VAL A 34 2.65 6.23 -21.72
CA VAL A 34 3.25 6.06 -20.39
C VAL A 34 2.38 5.11 -19.57
N LEU A 35 2.96 3.97 -19.18
CA LEU A 35 2.32 3.01 -18.28
C LEU A 35 2.83 3.22 -16.85
N LYS A 36 1.89 3.29 -15.90
CA LYS A 36 2.18 3.35 -14.47
C LYS A 36 2.10 1.96 -13.85
N THR A 37 3.23 1.44 -13.37
CA THR A 37 3.29 0.18 -12.62
C THR A 37 3.53 0.47 -11.15
N THR A 38 2.76 -0.14 -10.26
CA THR A 38 2.92 0.03 -8.81
C THR A 38 3.36 -1.27 -8.18
N LYS A 39 4.44 -1.24 -7.39
CA LYS A 39 4.93 -2.37 -6.61
C LYS A 39 4.89 -2.01 -5.12
N MET A 40 4.28 -2.88 -4.33
CA MET A 40 4.25 -2.79 -2.87
C MET A 40 5.23 -3.80 -2.27
N THR A 41 5.90 -3.41 -1.19
CA THR A 41 6.75 -4.31 -0.41
C THR A 41 6.52 -4.00 1.07
N PHE A 42 6.17 -5.03 1.83
CA PHE A 42 5.88 -4.91 3.26
C PHE A 42 7.12 -5.35 4.05
N PHE A 43 7.45 -4.61 5.10
CA PHE A 43 8.52 -4.94 6.02
C PHE A 43 7.92 -5.60 7.26
N GLY A 44 8.21 -6.89 7.45
CA GLY A 44 7.72 -7.68 8.57
C GLY A 44 6.39 -8.41 8.31
N LYS A 45 5.86 -9.07 9.35
CA LYS A 45 4.48 -9.57 9.34
C LYS A 45 3.56 -8.34 9.34
N HIS A 46 2.74 -8.21 8.31
CA HIS A 46 1.68 -7.21 8.30
C HIS A 46 0.67 -7.60 9.39
N ASP A 47 0.93 -7.18 10.62
CA ASP A 47 -0.11 -7.09 11.64
C ASP A 47 -1.02 -5.98 11.14
N GLU A 48 -2.06 -6.35 10.38
CA GLU A 48 -3.19 -5.47 10.19
C GLU A 48 -3.54 -4.92 11.57
N PRO A 49 -3.71 -3.59 11.73
CA PRO A 49 -4.15 -3.06 13.00
C PRO A 49 -5.38 -3.87 13.38
N LYS A 50 -5.31 -4.61 14.51
CA LYS A 50 -6.40 -5.45 14.99
C LYS A 50 -7.64 -4.57 14.95
N ARG A 51 -8.45 -4.72 13.91
CA ARG A 51 -9.73 -4.05 13.84
C ARG A 51 -10.48 -4.69 15.00
N SER A 52 -10.56 -3.97 16.12
CA SER A 52 -11.45 -4.36 17.19
C SER A 52 -12.80 -4.54 16.55
N ASP A 53 -13.41 -5.70 16.73
CA ASP A 53 -14.77 -5.89 16.26
C ASP A 53 -15.62 -4.77 16.86
N THR A 54 -16.18 -3.94 15.99
CA THR A 54 -16.98 -2.78 16.40
C THR A 54 -18.09 -3.22 17.36
N ALA A 55 -18.62 -4.43 17.18
CA ALA A 55 -19.63 -5.01 18.05
C ALA A 55 -19.10 -5.24 19.48
N GLU A 56 -17.90 -5.81 19.63
CA GLU A 56 -17.26 -5.97 20.96
C GLU A 56 -16.99 -4.62 21.63
N MET A 57 -16.58 -3.62 20.84
CA MET A 57 -16.29 -2.28 21.35
C MET A 57 -17.56 -1.62 21.92
N PHE A 58 -18.68 -1.71 21.19
CA PHE A 58 -19.97 -1.19 21.65
C PHE A 58 -20.53 -1.97 22.85
N ALA A 59 -20.35 -3.29 22.89
CA ALA A 59 -20.77 -4.11 24.04
C ALA A 59 -20.05 -3.67 25.33
N LYS A 60 -18.72 -3.48 25.29
CA LYS A 60 -17.93 -2.99 26.43
C LYS A 60 -18.33 -1.59 26.90
N ILE A 61 -18.67 -0.70 25.97
CA ILE A 61 -19.14 0.65 26.32
C ILE A 61 -20.49 0.56 27.04
N ARG A 62 -21.42 -0.27 26.53
CA ARG A 62 -22.74 -0.44 27.11
C ARG A 62 -22.69 -1.01 28.53
N GLU A 63 -21.82 -1.99 28.78
CA GLU A 63 -21.62 -2.57 30.11
C GLU A 63 -21.02 -1.57 31.11
N ARG A 64 -20.10 -0.70 30.67
CA ARG A 64 -19.45 0.31 31.53
C ARG A 64 -20.39 1.40 32.04
N TYR A 65 -21.45 1.71 31.28
CA TYR A 65 -22.39 2.80 31.59
C TYR A 65 -23.79 2.30 31.97
N SER A 66 -23.94 1.01 32.27
CA SER A 66 -25.16 0.44 32.87
C SER A 66 -25.02 0.34 34.38
#